data_AF-A0A835YD14-F1
#
_entry.id   AF-A0A835YD14-F1
#
_cell.length_a   1.000
_cell.length_b   1.000
_cell.length_c   1.000
_cell.angle_alpha   90.00
_cell.angle_beta   90.00
_cell.angle_gamma   90.00
#
_symmetry.space_group_name_H-M   'P 1'
#
loop_
_entity.id
_entity.type
_entity.pdbx_description
1 polymer ?
#
loop_
_entity_poly.entity_id
_entity_poly.type
_entity_poly.pdbx_seq_one_letter_code
_entity_poly.pdbx_strand_id
1 'polypeptide(L)'
;MGVARERQAQFCARPQPACAPSAAVEHRPKAAGAPHGRPPGPPCRRPRLAHGHALPLLLLLPLLLAPPRCAGHAPSPEGRPKRPKPHAAGGPGEQTELFWTALNRAKSVVNAGDPALWTRVGAKLRAGECLDVRVLGGSVTHGGCGKGLPHVPPNQTWPAQLERLLNRRLPCTGGRRDGGTGHTVANLARSQYCTPMWINTLVGQQETFLEGADAVLVETAINDLTNQGTEGADTAICAATEVLLAMLLHRSRRVDPDPDPGCLGHDRSFTGLAVAYVGATAKQLGVPKKGKPLRAGLRLDAMRQQLPAVEWHGVPYISISAALGPFVTPESHAFLSSNFKCGDDLHPSPLGHSLVAEMLLHWLAAQHEQLARAPEWQLPPEYCTRQPTCAPRADVEQFLDRDPATFALAAAALHVVPRMSATPCEGWEVYDDVPDRVRGLIADEAGATCVLFFDPQAVAERMSLGELDIVALKSYDKSGILAVRVLAATPSDAADLEIVLPGQVGKSRCVFEEGQAEVIGELEWDLLWDTRASLPQTTRLQLPRMPLPEECLFVELQVKEAGRKANKVKVIGLTFF
;
A
#
# COMPACT_ATOMS: atom_id res chain seq x y z
N MET A 1 -21.54 -43.02 26.34
CA MET A 1 -22.21 -42.59 25.09
C MET A 1 -21.60 -41.24 24.74
N GLY A 2 -20.79 -41.04 23.71
CA GLY A 2 -20.52 -41.88 22.55
C GLY A 2 -21.28 -41.39 21.32
N VAL A 3 -20.68 -40.48 20.55
CA VAL A 3 -20.75 -40.37 19.07
C VAL A 3 -19.55 -39.51 18.65
N ALA A 4 -18.60 -40.08 17.91
CA ALA A 4 -17.64 -39.29 17.13
C ALA A 4 -18.29 -38.91 15.80
N ARG A 5 -17.89 -37.77 15.21
CA ARG A 5 -18.17 -37.48 13.79
C ARG A 5 -16.91 -37.00 13.09
N GLU A 6 -16.39 -37.88 12.26
CA GLU A 6 -15.47 -37.53 11.17
C GLU A 6 -16.13 -36.51 10.24
N ARG A 7 -15.33 -35.63 9.64
CA ARG A 7 -15.68 -35.02 8.35
C ARG A 7 -14.56 -35.26 7.35
N GLN A 8 -14.88 -36.16 6.43
CA GLN A 8 -14.08 -36.55 5.28
C GLN A 8 -13.94 -35.35 4.33
N ALA A 9 -12.76 -35.15 3.75
CA ALA A 9 -12.58 -34.20 2.67
C ALA A 9 -13.15 -34.78 1.36
N GLN A 10 -13.96 -34.01 0.64
CA GLN A 10 -14.35 -34.33 -0.74
C GLN A 10 -13.84 -33.26 -1.69
N PHE A 11 -12.87 -33.66 -2.52
CA PHE A 11 -12.53 -32.93 -3.75
C PHE A 11 -13.71 -33.00 -4.71
N CYS A 12 -14.13 -31.85 -5.23
CA CYS A 12 -15.01 -31.76 -6.40
C CYS A 12 -14.39 -30.82 -7.42
N ALA A 13 -13.62 -31.38 -8.37
CA ALA A 13 -13.31 -30.67 -9.59
C ALA A 13 -14.58 -30.53 -10.44
N ARG A 14 -14.83 -29.33 -10.99
CA ARG A 14 -15.76 -29.15 -12.11
C ARG A 14 -15.14 -28.23 -13.17
N PRO A 15 -15.38 -28.52 -14.47
CA PRO A 15 -14.74 -27.80 -15.57
C PRO A 15 -15.50 -26.54 -15.98
N GLN A 16 -14.79 -25.63 -16.65
CA GLN A 16 -15.40 -24.50 -17.37
C GLN A 16 -16.21 -25.01 -18.58
N PRO A 17 -17.38 -24.43 -18.89
CA PRO A 17 -18.02 -24.58 -20.19
C PRO A 17 -17.45 -23.56 -21.20
N ALA A 18 -17.19 -24.02 -22.42
CA ALA A 18 -16.71 -23.19 -23.51
C ALA A 18 -17.83 -22.31 -24.12
N CYS A 19 -17.46 -21.13 -24.62
CA CYS A 19 -18.36 -20.29 -25.40
C CYS A 19 -18.63 -20.90 -26.79
N ALA A 20 -19.89 -20.87 -27.23
CA ALA A 20 -20.30 -21.06 -28.61
C ALA A 20 -21.32 -19.97 -28.98
N PRO A 21 -21.25 -19.36 -30.18
CA PRO A 21 -22.12 -18.24 -30.56
C PRO A 21 -23.49 -18.74 -31.03
N SER A 22 -24.55 -18.01 -30.68
CA SER A 22 -25.87 -18.17 -31.29
C SER A 22 -26.11 -17.09 -32.36
N ALA A 23 -26.77 -17.48 -33.45
CA ALA A 23 -26.99 -16.61 -34.60
C ALA A 23 -28.43 -16.07 -34.66
N ALA A 24 -28.54 -14.80 -35.06
CA ALA A 24 -29.60 -14.15 -35.83
C ALA A 24 -31.08 -14.55 -35.66
N VAL A 25 -31.91 -13.54 -35.37
CA VAL A 25 -33.18 -13.34 -36.08
C VAL A 25 -33.22 -11.90 -36.62
N GLU A 26 -33.65 -11.72 -37.86
CA GLU A 26 -33.68 -10.44 -38.57
C GLU A 26 -34.91 -9.59 -38.25
N HIS A 27 -34.79 -8.27 -38.36
CA HIS A 27 -35.79 -7.45 -39.05
C HIS A 27 -35.12 -6.25 -39.75
N ARG A 28 -35.38 -6.12 -41.06
CA ARG A 28 -34.98 -4.99 -41.92
C ARG A 28 -36.19 -4.14 -42.29
N PRO A 29 -35.96 -2.87 -42.67
CA PRO A 29 -36.39 -2.44 -43.99
C PRO A 29 -35.24 -1.93 -44.88
N LYS A 30 -35.53 -1.83 -46.19
CA LYS A 30 -34.68 -1.27 -47.26
C LYS A 30 -34.85 0.28 -47.27
N ALA A 31 -34.07 1.13 -47.94
CA ALA A 31 -32.99 0.99 -48.94
C ALA A 31 -32.02 2.20 -48.77
N ALA A 32 -31.11 2.64 -49.67
CA ALA A 32 -30.63 2.24 -51.00
C ALA A 32 -29.20 2.83 -51.20
N GLY A 33 -28.51 2.47 -52.31
CA GLY A 33 -27.30 3.17 -52.79
C GLY A 33 -26.04 2.30 -52.81
N ALA A 34 -25.37 2.25 -53.96
CA ALA A 34 -24.18 1.44 -54.26
C ALA A 34 -23.09 2.36 -54.88
N PRO A 35 -21.97 1.85 -55.44
CA PRO A 35 -20.98 0.92 -54.87
C PRO A 35 -19.54 1.46 -55.00
N HIS A 36 -18.57 0.93 -54.25
CA HIS A 36 -17.19 0.76 -54.76
C HIS A 36 -16.52 -0.45 -54.08
N GLY A 37 -15.91 -1.33 -54.88
CA GLY A 37 -15.31 -2.58 -54.40
C GLY A 37 -13.82 -2.49 -54.07
N ARG A 38 -13.34 -3.48 -53.32
CA ARG A 38 -11.91 -3.84 -53.20
C ARG A 38 -11.76 -5.37 -53.29
N PRO A 39 -10.63 -5.87 -53.84
CA PRO A 39 -10.44 -7.30 -54.10
C PRO A 39 -10.12 -8.11 -52.83
N PRO A 40 -10.30 -9.45 -52.84
CA PRO A 40 -10.03 -10.31 -51.69
C PRO A 40 -8.52 -10.52 -51.46
N GLY A 41 -8.10 -10.47 -50.19
CA GLY A 41 -6.77 -10.90 -49.77
C GLY A 41 -6.62 -12.44 -49.75
N PRO A 42 -5.39 -12.97 -49.78
CA PRO A 42 -5.14 -14.41 -49.85
C PRO A 42 -5.40 -15.12 -48.52
N PRO A 43 -5.77 -16.42 -48.53
CA PRO A 43 -6.07 -17.17 -47.31
C PRO A 43 -4.81 -17.56 -46.53
N CYS A 44 -4.79 -17.22 -45.23
CA CYS A 44 -3.74 -17.67 -44.31
C CYS A 44 -3.75 -19.20 -44.16
N ARG A 45 -2.69 -19.86 -44.66
CA ARG A 45 -2.44 -21.29 -44.40
C ARG A 45 -1.97 -21.48 -42.96
N ARG A 46 -2.64 -22.36 -42.20
CA ARG A 46 -2.09 -22.90 -40.94
C ARG A 46 -0.91 -23.83 -41.27
N PRO A 47 0.27 -23.66 -40.65
CA PRO A 47 1.30 -24.70 -40.68
C PRO A 47 0.86 -25.85 -39.77
N ARG A 48 0.89 -27.08 -40.31
CA ARG A 48 0.95 -28.30 -39.48
C ARG A 48 2.39 -28.42 -39.00
N LEU A 49 2.60 -28.50 -37.69
CA LEU A 49 3.85 -29.02 -37.12
C LEU A 49 3.62 -30.45 -36.65
N ALA A 50 4.51 -31.33 -37.09
CA ALA A 50 4.55 -32.73 -36.73
C ALA A 50 5.96 -33.06 -36.22
N HIS A 51 6.03 -33.93 -35.21
CA HIS A 51 7.24 -34.38 -34.53
C HIS A 51 8.00 -33.26 -33.76
N GLY A 52 8.60 -33.52 -32.61
CA GLY A 52 8.77 -34.81 -31.93
C GLY A 52 10.22 -34.98 -31.46
N HIS A 53 10.61 -34.24 -30.43
CA HIS A 53 11.90 -34.43 -29.77
C HIS A 53 11.72 -34.46 -28.25
N ALA A 54 12.29 -35.48 -27.62
CA ALA A 54 12.31 -35.63 -26.18
C ALA A 54 13.37 -34.69 -25.58
N LEU A 55 13.01 -33.98 -24.51
CA LEU A 55 13.95 -33.28 -23.64
C LEU A 55 14.37 -34.22 -22.48
N PRO A 56 15.65 -34.23 -22.08
CA PRO A 56 16.14 -35.12 -21.03
C PRO A 56 15.71 -34.66 -19.64
N LEU A 57 15.30 -35.62 -18.82
CA LEU A 57 14.90 -35.42 -17.43
C LEU A 57 16.15 -35.19 -16.55
N LEU A 58 16.46 -33.93 -16.22
CA LEU A 58 17.57 -33.59 -15.32
C LEU A 58 17.18 -33.82 -13.86
N LEU A 59 17.55 -34.98 -13.33
CA LEU A 59 17.38 -35.37 -11.92
C LEU A 59 18.33 -34.59 -11.00
N LEU A 60 17.78 -33.80 -10.09
CA LEU A 60 18.52 -33.21 -8.97
C LEU A 60 18.72 -34.26 -7.86
N LEU A 61 19.94 -34.79 -7.73
CA LEU A 61 20.36 -35.60 -6.59
C LEU A 61 20.74 -34.70 -5.39
N PRO A 62 20.26 -34.97 -4.17
CA PRO A 62 20.84 -34.42 -2.95
C PRO A 62 22.08 -35.21 -2.52
N LEU A 63 23.23 -34.55 -2.47
CA LEU A 63 24.48 -35.10 -1.92
C LEU A 63 24.37 -35.23 -0.39
N LEU A 64 24.11 -36.45 0.09
CA LEU A 64 24.25 -36.82 1.50
C LEU A 64 25.74 -37.06 1.83
N LEU A 65 26.39 -36.06 2.44
CA LEU A 65 27.69 -36.27 3.09
C LEU A 65 27.47 -36.75 4.53
N ALA A 66 27.80 -38.01 4.79
CA ALA A 66 27.87 -38.54 6.14
C ALA A 66 29.13 -38.02 6.87
N PRO A 67 29.07 -37.70 8.18
CA PRO A 67 30.25 -37.33 8.94
C PRO A 67 31.14 -38.56 9.21
N PRO A 68 32.47 -38.39 9.31
CA PRO A 68 33.39 -39.48 9.61
C PRO A 68 33.20 -40.00 11.04
N ARG A 69 33.33 -41.32 11.23
CA ARG A 69 33.39 -41.95 12.54
C ARG A 69 34.75 -41.67 13.19
N CYS A 70 34.78 -40.88 14.26
CA CYS A 70 35.96 -40.81 15.14
C CYS A 70 35.96 -42.00 16.12
N ALA A 71 37.09 -42.68 16.23
CA ALA A 71 37.30 -43.73 17.23
C ALA A 71 37.35 -43.14 18.65
N GLY A 72 36.88 -43.90 19.64
CA GLY A 72 36.67 -43.41 20.99
C GLY A 72 37.93 -43.36 21.86
N HIS A 73 37.96 -42.39 22.78
CA HIS A 73 38.67 -42.45 24.05
C HIS A 73 37.71 -41.92 25.13
N ALA A 74 37.61 -42.64 26.26
CA ALA A 74 36.74 -42.26 27.37
C ALA A 74 37.48 -41.32 28.33
N PRO A 75 36.92 -40.15 28.71
CA PRO A 75 37.50 -39.31 29.75
C PRO A 75 37.02 -39.72 31.16
N SER A 76 37.94 -39.59 32.12
CA SER A 76 37.71 -39.82 33.55
C SER A 76 36.71 -38.81 34.16
N PRO A 77 35.90 -39.18 35.17
CA PRO A 77 34.84 -38.33 35.70
C PRO A 77 35.32 -37.37 36.79
N GLU A 78 36.10 -36.34 36.47
CA GLU A 78 36.41 -35.27 37.43
C GLU A 78 36.67 -33.91 36.75
N GLY A 79 36.01 -32.85 37.25
CA GLY A 79 36.17 -31.47 36.78
C GLY A 79 34.96 -30.89 36.04
N ARG A 80 34.12 -30.12 36.74
CA ARG A 80 33.12 -29.24 36.09
C ARG A 80 33.85 -28.10 35.37
N PRO A 81 33.72 -27.92 34.03
CA PRO A 81 34.29 -26.76 33.37
C PRO A 81 33.53 -25.49 33.82
N LYS A 82 34.27 -24.44 34.20
CA LYS A 82 33.69 -23.11 34.41
C LYS A 82 33.10 -22.63 33.09
N ARG A 83 31.89 -22.03 33.13
CA ARG A 83 31.27 -21.42 31.93
C ARG A 83 32.28 -20.46 31.27
N PRO A 84 32.49 -20.54 29.95
CA PRO A 84 33.26 -19.52 29.26
C PRO A 84 32.57 -18.16 29.46
N LYS A 85 33.36 -17.11 29.70
CA LYS A 85 32.86 -15.74 29.63
C LYS A 85 32.37 -15.49 28.19
N PRO A 86 31.26 -14.77 27.97
CA PRO A 86 30.88 -14.37 26.63
C PRO A 86 32.04 -13.56 26.03
N HIS A 87 32.50 -13.95 24.85
CA HIS A 87 33.46 -13.16 24.09
C HIS A 87 32.87 -11.77 23.82
N ALA A 88 33.72 -10.75 23.77
CA ALA A 88 33.31 -9.42 23.38
C ALA A 88 32.59 -9.51 22.03
N ALA A 89 31.34 -9.03 21.99
CA ALA A 89 30.52 -9.11 20.80
C ALA A 89 31.21 -8.34 19.66
N GLY A 90 31.41 -9.01 18.53
CA GLY A 90 31.95 -8.39 17.32
C GLY A 90 31.11 -7.17 16.90
N GLY A 91 31.68 -6.30 16.08
CA GLY A 91 30.99 -5.08 15.65
C GLY A 91 29.64 -5.40 14.98
N PRO A 92 28.66 -4.46 14.95
CA PRO A 92 27.34 -4.73 14.40
C PRO A 92 27.35 -5.36 13.00
N GLY A 93 28.35 -5.06 12.16
CA GLY A 93 28.53 -5.66 10.83
C GLY A 93 28.96 -7.14 10.82
N GLU A 94 29.72 -7.62 11.80
CA GLU A 94 30.05 -9.06 11.89
C GLU A 94 28.84 -9.89 12.33
N GLN A 95 28.01 -9.33 13.20
CA GLN A 95 26.80 -9.99 13.69
C GLN A 95 25.71 -10.10 12.62
N THR A 96 25.59 -9.12 11.71
CA THR A 96 24.62 -9.17 10.61
C THR A 96 25.01 -10.19 9.53
N GLU A 97 26.28 -10.28 9.14
CA GLU A 97 26.72 -11.27 8.14
C GLU A 97 26.59 -12.72 8.64
N LEU A 98 26.92 -12.98 9.92
CA LEU A 98 26.72 -14.30 10.53
C LEU A 98 25.24 -14.70 10.64
N PHE A 99 24.33 -13.72 10.77
CA PHE A 99 22.91 -13.96 10.85
C PHE A 99 22.27 -14.22 9.46
N TRP A 100 22.72 -13.49 8.43
CA TRP A 100 22.20 -13.61 7.07
C TRP A 100 22.84 -14.73 6.25
N THR A 101 22.55 -15.98 6.65
CA THR A 101 22.77 -17.15 5.78
C THR A 101 22.09 -16.97 4.42
N ALA A 102 22.67 -17.54 3.36
CA ALA A 102 22.07 -17.53 2.02
C ALA A 102 20.63 -18.11 2.01
N LEU A 103 20.35 -19.08 2.89
CA LEU A 103 19.02 -19.66 3.08
C LEU A 103 18.01 -18.62 3.62
N ASN A 104 18.39 -17.84 4.64
CA ASN A 104 17.51 -16.82 5.22
C ASN A 104 17.23 -15.69 4.21
N ARG A 105 18.24 -15.33 3.41
CA ARG A 105 18.09 -14.39 2.29
C ARG A 105 17.13 -14.91 1.22
N ALA A 106 17.30 -16.16 0.76
CA ALA A 106 16.42 -16.77 -0.23
C ALA A 106 14.96 -16.87 0.25
N LYS A 107 14.74 -17.27 1.52
CA LYS A 107 13.41 -17.34 2.16
C LYS A 107 12.67 -16.00 2.25
N SER A 108 13.37 -14.88 2.12
CA SER A 108 12.76 -13.56 2.18
C SER A 108 11.88 -13.24 0.98
N VAL A 109 12.23 -13.78 -0.19
CA VAL A 109 11.51 -13.53 -1.43
C VAL A 109 10.31 -14.48 -1.47
N VAL A 110 9.15 -13.95 -1.09
CA VAL A 110 7.88 -14.71 -1.07
C VAL A 110 7.25 -14.73 -2.46
N ASN A 111 7.25 -13.57 -3.13
CA ASN A 111 7.05 -13.47 -4.57
C ASN A 111 8.29 -12.83 -5.19
N ALA A 112 8.84 -13.44 -6.24
CA ALA A 112 9.95 -12.87 -7.00
C ALA A 112 9.51 -11.72 -7.93
N GLY A 113 8.22 -11.68 -8.28
CA GLY A 113 7.65 -10.72 -9.23
C GLY A 113 7.97 -11.05 -10.69
N ASP A 114 7.52 -10.16 -11.57
CA ASP A 114 7.80 -10.16 -13.00
C ASP A 114 9.06 -9.29 -13.26
N PRO A 115 10.15 -9.85 -13.82
CA PRO A 115 11.36 -9.10 -14.14
C PRO A 115 11.13 -7.91 -15.09
N ALA A 116 10.08 -7.94 -15.93
CA ALA A 116 9.75 -6.82 -16.82
C ALA A 116 9.53 -5.52 -16.02
N LEU A 117 8.85 -5.58 -14.87
CA LEU A 117 8.57 -4.44 -13.99
C LEU A 117 9.85 -3.75 -13.48
N TRP A 118 10.95 -4.50 -13.36
CA TRP A 118 12.23 -4.03 -12.83
C TRP A 118 13.29 -3.79 -13.92
N THR A 119 12.95 -3.99 -15.20
CA THR A 119 13.91 -3.91 -16.32
C THR A 119 14.55 -2.53 -16.47
N ARG A 120 13.80 -1.43 -16.26
CA ARG A 120 14.31 -0.04 -16.25
C ARG A 120 15.31 0.21 -15.11
N VAL A 121 14.99 -0.23 -13.89
CA VAL A 121 15.88 -0.14 -12.72
C VAL A 121 17.16 -0.95 -12.97
N GLY A 122 17.04 -2.17 -13.51
CA GLY A 122 18.17 -2.99 -13.90
C GLY A 122 19.05 -2.34 -14.96
N ALA A 123 18.47 -1.63 -15.93
CA ALA A 123 19.19 -0.88 -16.97
C ALA A 123 19.98 0.30 -16.37
N LYS A 124 19.35 1.13 -15.53
CA LYS A 124 20.04 2.23 -14.82
C LYS A 124 21.24 1.74 -14.02
N LEU A 125 21.06 0.68 -13.23
CA LEU A 125 22.14 0.08 -12.45
C LEU A 125 23.29 -0.44 -13.33
N ARG A 126 23.00 -1.00 -14.52
CA ARG A 126 24.05 -1.41 -15.49
C ARG A 126 24.79 -0.23 -16.10
N ALA A 127 24.10 0.91 -16.30
CA ALA A 127 24.69 2.13 -16.83
C ALA A 127 25.49 2.92 -15.78
N GLY A 128 25.47 2.53 -14.51
CA GLY A 128 26.06 3.31 -13.40
C GLY A 128 25.24 4.56 -13.05
N GLU A 129 23.97 4.61 -13.47
CA GLU A 129 23.04 5.68 -13.14
C GLU A 129 22.48 5.50 -11.72
N CYS A 130 22.13 6.63 -11.08
CA CYS A 130 21.54 6.62 -9.76
C CYS A 130 20.03 6.37 -9.82
N LEU A 131 19.53 5.69 -8.78
CA LEU A 131 18.12 5.43 -8.54
C LEU A 131 17.55 6.46 -7.56
N ASP A 132 16.34 6.94 -7.84
CA ASP A 132 15.49 7.57 -6.84
C ASP A 132 14.41 6.60 -6.36
N VAL A 133 14.48 6.19 -5.09
CA VAL A 133 13.56 5.23 -4.48
C VAL A 133 12.67 5.95 -3.49
N ARG A 134 11.36 5.80 -3.62
CA ARG A 134 10.38 6.32 -2.66
C ARG A 134 9.84 5.20 -1.80
N VAL A 135 9.70 5.45 -0.50
CA VAL A 135 9.22 4.44 0.44
C VAL A 135 7.93 4.89 1.09
N LEU A 136 6.85 4.16 0.79
CA LEU A 136 5.55 4.30 1.41
C LEU A 136 5.43 3.27 2.54
N GLY A 137 4.95 3.66 3.72
CA GLY A 137 4.75 2.68 4.77
C GLY A 137 4.23 3.24 6.09
N GLY A 138 4.07 2.33 7.04
CA GLY A 138 3.55 2.59 8.38
C GLY A 138 4.61 2.97 9.41
N SER A 139 4.29 2.73 10.68
CA SER A 139 5.16 3.11 11.82
C SER A 139 6.48 2.34 11.86
N VAL A 140 6.53 1.10 11.35
CA VAL A 140 7.77 0.32 11.26
C VAL A 140 8.75 0.95 10.29
N THR A 141 8.30 1.43 9.14
CA THR A 141 9.17 2.10 8.16
C THR A 141 9.54 3.53 8.57
N HIS A 142 8.62 4.23 9.23
CA HIS A 142 8.88 5.55 9.81
C HIS A 142 9.94 5.53 10.94
N GLY A 143 10.20 4.37 11.58
CA GLY A 143 11.11 4.26 12.72
C GLY A 143 10.44 4.47 14.09
N GLY A 144 9.11 4.30 14.15
CA GLY A 144 8.36 4.28 15.40
C GLY A 144 8.84 3.17 16.34
N CYS A 145 8.52 3.31 17.62
CA CYS A 145 8.95 2.37 18.65
C CYS A 145 7.88 2.15 19.74
N GLY A 146 8.13 1.21 20.65
CA GLY A 146 7.22 0.92 21.76
C GLY A 146 6.86 2.14 22.61
N LYS A 147 5.65 2.16 23.17
CA LYS A 147 5.14 3.31 23.93
C LYS A 147 6.10 3.71 25.07
N GLY A 148 6.63 4.93 25.01
CA GLY A 148 7.56 5.47 26.00
C GLY A 148 9.05 5.24 25.67
N LEU A 149 9.36 4.62 24.52
CA LEU A 149 10.72 4.51 24.00
C LEU A 149 10.94 5.57 22.90
N PRO A 150 12.18 6.07 22.74
CA PRO A 150 12.50 6.97 21.63
C PRO A 150 12.33 6.25 20.29
N HIS A 151 11.93 7.00 19.27
CA HIS A 151 11.95 6.53 17.88
C HIS A 151 13.38 6.16 17.48
N VAL A 152 13.51 5.24 16.53
CA VAL A 152 14.79 4.98 15.86
C VAL A 152 15.20 6.26 15.13
N PRO A 153 16.44 6.77 15.32
CA PRO A 153 16.88 7.99 14.65
C PRO A 153 16.64 7.94 13.14
N PRO A 154 16.21 9.03 12.47
CA PRO A 154 15.89 9.02 11.03
C PRO A 154 16.99 8.42 10.16
N ASN A 155 18.26 8.73 10.47
CA ASN A 155 19.45 8.18 9.81
C ASN A 155 19.76 6.71 10.15
N GLN A 156 18.96 6.05 10.98
CA GLN A 156 19.05 4.62 11.33
C GLN A 156 17.78 3.85 10.93
N THR A 157 16.75 4.52 10.40
CA THR A 157 15.60 3.87 9.77
C THR A 157 16.04 3.05 8.55
N TRP A 158 15.30 1.98 8.24
CA TRP A 158 15.71 1.04 7.18
C TRP A 158 15.82 1.69 5.80
N PRO A 159 15.02 2.71 5.41
CA PRO A 159 15.22 3.44 4.15
C PRO A 159 16.56 4.18 4.11
N ALA A 160 16.93 4.89 5.18
CA ALA A 160 18.21 5.58 5.29
C ALA A 160 19.41 4.60 5.35
N GLN A 161 19.20 3.41 5.93
CA GLN A 161 20.20 2.34 5.88
C GLN A 161 20.34 1.77 4.46
N LEU A 162 19.24 1.63 3.73
CA LEU A 162 19.21 1.16 2.34
C LEU A 162 19.92 2.17 1.41
N GLU A 163 19.70 3.49 1.56
CA GLU A 163 20.44 4.52 0.81
C GLU A 163 21.95 4.37 0.97
N ARG A 164 22.44 4.24 2.21
CA ARG A 164 23.86 4.02 2.48
C ARG A 164 24.39 2.72 1.88
N LEU A 165 23.59 1.65 1.94
CA LEU A 165 23.98 0.33 1.45
C LEU A 165 24.01 0.28 -0.09
N LEU A 166 23.05 0.92 -0.76
CA LEU A 166 23.05 1.11 -2.22
C LEU A 166 24.31 1.86 -2.64
N ASN A 167 24.52 3.06 -2.10
CA ASN A 167 25.68 3.89 -2.42
C ASN A 167 27.04 3.22 -2.12
N ARG A 168 27.10 2.29 -1.15
CA ARG A 168 28.32 1.53 -0.83
C ARG A 168 28.55 0.31 -1.74
N ARG A 169 27.49 -0.41 -2.15
CA ARG A 169 27.62 -1.70 -2.86
C ARG A 169 27.31 -1.62 -4.35
N LEU A 170 26.56 -0.62 -4.78
CA LEU A 170 26.19 -0.33 -6.17
C LEU A 170 26.47 1.17 -6.44
N PRO A 171 27.74 1.63 -6.44
CA PRO A 171 28.05 3.04 -6.63
C PRO A 171 27.60 3.54 -8.02
N CYS A 172 27.09 4.76 -8.08
CA CYS A 172 26.62 5.43 -9.30
C CYS A 172 27.23 6.83 -9.41
N THR A 173 27.24 7.41 -10.61
CA THR A 173 27.89 8.70 -10.90
C THR A 173 26.93 9.82 -11.29
N GLY A 174 25.61 9.59 -11.14
CA GLY A 174 24.57 10.59 -11.38
C GLY A 174 24.50 11.67 -10.30
N GLY A 175 24.16 12.89 -10.72
CA GLY A 175 23.79 13.98 -9.82
C GLY A 175 22.38 13.77 -9.25
N ARG A 176 22.23 13.98 -7.95
CA ARG A 176 20.94 14.03 -7.24
C ARG A 176 20.21 15.33 -7.57
N ARG A 177 18.88 15.36 -7.43
CA ARG A 177 18.07 16.60 -7.56
C ARG A 177 18.49 17.71 -6.58
N ASP A 178 19.09 17.35 -5.45
CA ASP A 178 19.63 18.29 -4.44
C ASP A 178 21.09 18.71 -4.69
N GLY A 179 21.68 18.33 -5.83
CA GLY A 179 23.07 18.63 -6.19
C GLY A 179 24.11 17.70 -5.56
N GLY A 180 23.71 16.72 -4.75
CA GLY A 180 24.60 15.66 -4.27
C GLY A 180 24.93 14.61 -5.35
N THR A 181 25.66 13.56 -4.95
CA THR A 181 25.92 12.38 -5.80
C THR A 181 25.40 11.12 -5.13
N GLY A 182 24.90 10.16 -5.90
CA GLY A 182 24.48 8.86 -5.38
C GLY A 182 22.97 8.58 -5.49
N HIS A 183 22.59 7.34 -5.16
CA HIS A 183 21.19 6.91 -5.00
C HIS A 183 20.50 7.69 -3.88
N THR A 184 19.19 7.88 -4.00
CA THR A 184 18.32 8.45 -2.97
C THR A 184 17.27 7.43 -2.53
N VAL A 185 16.96 7.39 -1.23
CA VAL A 185 15.85 6.63 -0.67
C VAL A 185 15.02 7.52 0.24
N ALA A 186 14.03 8.21 -0.32
CA ALA A 186 13.17 9.10 0.45
C ALA A 186 12.17 8.29 1.29
N ASN A 187 12.31 8.39 2.62
CA ASN A 187 11.34 7.83 3.56
C ASN A 187 10.11 8.73 3.64
N LEU A 188 9.02 8.34 2.98
CA LEU A 188 7.75 9.05 3.03
C LEU A 188 6.82 8.47 4.10
N ALA A 189 7.22 7.38 4.77
CA ALA A 189 6.41 6.64 5.72
C ALA A 189 5.98 7.47 6.93
N ARG A 190 4.78 7.17 7.42
CA ARG A 190 4.11 7.90 8.50
C ARG A 190 3.56 6.92 9.50
N SER A 191 3.55 7.31 10.77
CA SER A 191 3.07 6.42 11.83
C SER A 191 1.62 6.04 11.61
N GLN A 192 1.27 4.76 11.84
CA GLN A 192 -0.08 4.19 11.70
C GLN A 192 -0.62 4.06 10.26
N TYR A 193 0.13 4.46 9.22
CA TYR A 193 -0.35 4.41 7.83
C TYR A 193 -0.59 2.98 7.31
N CYS A 194 -1.81 2.73 6.83
CA CYS A 194 -2.25 1.53 6.13
C CYS A 194 -2.50 1.81 4.64
N THR A 195 -2.75 0.77 3.85
CA THR A 195 -3.00 0.84 2.41
C THR A 195 -4.13 1.83 2.04
N PRO A 196 -5.33 1.82 2.67
CA PRO A 196 -6.35 2.85 2.47
C PRO A 196 -5.89 4.30 2.67
N MET A 197 -4.99 4.56 3.63
CA MET A 197 -4.47 5.92 3.85
C MET A 197 -3.50 6.34 2.75
N TRP A 198 -2.75 5.39 2.18
CA TRP A 198 -1.88 5.65 1.04
C TRP A 198 -2.69 5.94 -0.23
N ILE A 199 -3.78 5.20 -0.47
CA ILE A 199 -4.76 5.52 -1.53
C ILE A 199 -5.22 6.98 -1.38
N ASN A 200 -5.76 7.34 -0.21
CA ASN A 200 -6.27 8.69 0.05
C ASN A 200 -5.19 9.80 0.05
N THR A 201 -3.90 9.44 0.20
CA THR A 201 -2.78 10.40 0.09
C THR A 201 -2.33 10.58 -1.36
N LEU A 202 -2.44 9.52 -2.18
CA LEU A 202 -1.98 9.52 -3.57
C LEU A 202 -3.07 9.94 -4.55
N VAL A 203 -4.35 9.81 -4.20
CA VAL A 203 -5.46 9.96 -5.16
C VAL A 203 -5.47 11.35 -5.80
N GLY A 204 -5.40 11.36 -7.13
CA GLY A 204 -5.31 12.57 -7.93
C GLY A 204 -3.98 13.34 -7.82
N GLN A 205 -2.98 12.79 -7.12
CA GLN A 205 -1.68 13.41 -6.90
C GLN A 205 -0.50 12.48 -7.22
N GLN A 206 -0.75 11.21 -7.61
CA GLN A 206 0.27 10.17 -7.65
C GLN A 206 1.47 10.50 -8.56
N GLU A 207 1.26 11.14 -9.71
CA GLU A 207 2.35 11.52 -10.63
C GLU A 207 3.22 12.65 -10.08
N THR A 208 2.63 13.61 -9.35
CA THR A 208 3.36 14.69 -8.67
C THR A 208 4.06 14.18 -7.41
N PHE A 209 3.40 13.31 -6.63
CA PHE A 209 3.92 12.77 -5.38
C PHE A 209 5.10 11.82 -5.59
N LEU A 210 5.10 11.09 -6.71
CA LEU A 210 6.13 10.13 -7.10
C LEU A 210 7.02 10.65 -8.25
N GLU A 211 6.96 11.96 -8.54
CA GLU A 211 7.63 12.55 -9.69
C GLU A 211 9.15 12.31 -9.67
N GLY A 212 9.67 11.67 -10.71
CA GLY A 212 11.09 11.35 -10.88
C GLY A 212 11.56 10.09 -10.14
N ALA A 213 10.68 9.38 -9.42
CA ALA A 213 11.02 8.09 -8.83
C ALA A 213 11.33 7.04 -9.91
N ASP A 214 12.27 6.14 -9.64
CA ASP A 214 12.53 4.93 -10.41
C ASP A 214 11.83 3.71 -9.80
N ALA A 215 11.70 3.70 -8.47
CA ALA A 215 11.06 2.62 -7.74
C ALA A 215 10.27 3.08 -6.50
N VAL A 216 9.23 2.33 -6.15
CA VAL A 216 8.42 2.50 -4.95
C VAL A 216 8.45 1.22 -4.11
N LEU A 217 8.84 1.35 -2.85
CA LEU A 217 8.76 0.28 -1.84
C LEU A 217 7.56 0.53 -0.92
N VAL A 218 6.70 -0.48 -0.74
CA VAL A 218 5.46 -0.36 0.05
C VAL A 218 5.49 -1.28 1.27
N GLU A 219 5.32 -0.72 2.47
CA GLU A 219 5.36 -1.44 3.75
C GLU A 219 4.15 -1.08 4.62
N THR A 220 3.02 -1.73 4.35
CA THR A 220 1.74 -1.49 5.06
C THR A 220 1.22 -2.73 5.80
N ALA A 221 1.85 -3.89 5.60
CA ALA A 221 1.29 -5.20 5.95
C ALA A 221 0.85 -5.34 7.42
N ILE A 222 1.59 -4.76 8.37
CA ILE A 222 1.21 -4.85 9.78
C ILE A 222 0.03 -3.92 10.08
N ASN A 223 0.06 -2.71 9.54
CA ASN A 223 -1.00 -1.72 9.72
C ASN A 223 -2.31 -2.19 9.09
N ASP A 224 -2.30 -2.76 7.89
CA ASP A 224 -3.50 -3.34 7.27
C ASP A 224 -4.18 -4.37 8.17
N LEU A 225 -3.40 -5.29 8.76
CA LEU A 225 -3.94 -6.32 9.65
C LEU A 225 -4.40 -5.75 11.01
N THR A 226 -3.78 -4.69 11.53
CA THR A 226 -4.24 -4.07 12.79
C THR A 226 -5.50 -3.25 12.62
N ASN A 227 -5.73 -2.70 11.43
CA ASN A 227 -6.78 -1.71 11.17
C ASN A 227 -8.13 -2.35 10.82
N GLN A 228 -8.14 -3.53 10.21
CA GLN A 228 -9.36 -4.22 9.83
C GLN A 228 -9.82 -5.24 10.90
N GLY A 229 -11.14 -5.36 11.08
CA GLY A 229 -11.77 -6.35 11.97
C GLY A 229 -11.62 -7.78 11.44
N THR A 230 -11.96 -8.80 12.22
CA THR A 230 -11.69 -10.20 11.83
C THR A 230 -12.61 -10.76 10.72
N GLU A 231 -13.67 -10.05 10.34
CA GLU A 231 -14.65 -10.48 9.34
C GLU A 231 -14.54 -9.60 8.10
N GLY A 232 -14.49 -10.20 6.91
CA GLY A 232 -14.33 -9.47 5.63
C GLY A 232 -12.94 -8.88 5.34
N ALA A 233 -12.01 -8.86 6.31
CA ALA A 233 -10.70 -8.23 6.12
C ALA A 233 -9.85 -8.82 4.99
N ASP A 234 -9.96 -10.12 4.73
CA ASP A 234 -9.16 -10.78 3.68
C ASP A 234 -9.48 -10.20 2.29
N THR A 235 -10.77 -10.00 1.99
CA THR A 235 -11.21 -9.40 0.73
C THR A 235 -10.96 -7.90 0.68
N ALA A 236 -11.19 -7.18 1.78
CA ALA A 236 -11.06 -5.73 1.82
C ALA A 236 -9.60 -5.25 1.81
N ILE A 237 -8.67 -5.98 2.43
CA ILE A 237 -7.22 -5.70 2.30
C ILE A 237 -6.75 -6.02 0.88
N CYS A 238 -7.19 -7.13 0.27
CA CYS A 238 -6.79 -7.43 -1.10
C CYS A 238 -7.32 -6.39 -2.09
N ALA A 239 -8.57 -5.95 -1.96
CA ALA A 239 -9.17 -4.89 -2.78
C ALA A 239 -8.41 -3.56 -2.64
N ALA A 240 -8.08 -3.13 -1.41
CA ALA A 240 -7.27 -1.93 -1.20
C ALA A 240 -5.85 -2.09 -1.76
N THR A 241 -5.25 -3.29 -1.68
CA THR A 241 -3.94 -3.57 -2.29
C THR A 241 -4.00 -3.47 -3.80
N GLU A 242 -5.07 -3.97 -4.42
CA GLU A 242 -5.34 -3.87 -5.86
C GLU A 242 -5.43 -2.40 -6.31
N VAL A 243 -6.21 -1.57 -5.60
CA VAL A 243 -6.35 -0.13 -5.89
C VAL A 243 -5.00 0.58 -5.75
N LEU A 244 -4.27 0.38 -4.65
CA LEU A 244 -2.97 1.03 -4.46
C LEU A 244 -1.95 0.61 -5.53
N LEU A 245 -1.88 -0.68 -5.87
CA LEU A 245 -1.01 -1.17 -6.94
C LEU A 245 -1.39 -0.55 -8.29
N ALA A 246 -2.67 -0.46 -8.59
CA ALA A 246 -3.13 0.17 -9.81
C ALA A 246 -2.70 1.65 -9.90
N MET A 247 -2.80 2.41 -8.80
CA MET A 247 -2.36 3.82 -8.74
C MET A 247 -0.84 3.99 -8.87
N LEU A 248 -0.05 2.98 -8.52
CA LEU A 248 1.41 3.00 -8.68
C LEU A 248 1.86 2.53 -10.08
N LEU A 249 1.09 1.65 -10.72
CA LEU A 249 1.45 1.00 -11.98
C LEU A 249 0.83 1.65 -13.22
N HIS A 250 -0.36 2.26 -13.14
CA HIS A 250 -1.02 2.92 -14.28
C HIS A 250 -0.88 4.44 -14.22
N ARG A 251 -0.69 5.09 -15.38
CA ARG A 251 -0.87 6.54 -15.50
C ARG A 251 -2.35 6.92 -15.33
N SER A 252 -2.63 8.07 -14.74
CA SER A 252 -3.96 8.67 -14.86
C SER A 252 -4.25 9.14 -16.29
N ARG A 253 -5.53 9.21 -16.67
CA ARG A 253 -5.97 9.74 -17.98
C ARG A 253 -5.69 11.24 -18.15
N ARG A 254 -5.25 11.93 -17.09
CA ARG A 254 -4.82 13.34 -17.17
C ARG A 254 -3.47 13.51 -17.87
N VAL A 255 -2.62 12.48 -17.86
CA VAL A 255 -1.27 12.54 -18.45
C VAL A 255 -1.24 11.96 -19.86
N ASP A 256 -2.12 11.00 -20.17
CA ASP A 256 -2.21 10.34 -21.47
C ASP A 256 -3.67 9.98 -21.81
N PRO A 257 -4.23 10.49 -22.93
CA PRO A 257 -5.53 10.04 -23.44
C PRO A 257 -5.44 8.79 -24.33
N ASP A 258 -4.26 8.48 -24.88
CA ASP A 258 -4.08 7.38 -25.83
C ASP A 258 -3.65 6.07 -25.11
N PRO A 259 -4.34 4.95 -25.33
CA PRO A 259 -3.92 3.65 -24.81
C PRO A 259 -2.75 3.09 -25.63
N ASP A 260 -1.74 2.53 -24.96
CA ASP A 260 -0.63 1.85 -25.64
C ASP A 260 -1.12 0.60 -26.41
N PRO A 261 -1.04 0.57 -27.75
CA PRO A 261 -1.47 -0.57 -28.55
C PRO A 261 -0.54 -1.80 -28.43
N GLY A 262 0.61 -1.69 -27.75
CA GLY A 262 1.60 -2.76 -27.57
C GLY A 262 1.19 -3.86 -26.59
N CYS A 263 0.36 -3.54 -25.58
CA CYS A 263 -0.12 -4.51 -24.59
C CYS A 263 -1.57 -4.94 -24.87
N LEU A 264 -1.84 -6.26 -24.81
CA LEU A 264 -3.11 -6.86 -25.23
C LEU A 264 -4.31 -6.50 -24.33
N GLY A 265 -4.98 -5.39 -24.60
CA GLY A 265 -6.31 -5.07 -24.05
C GLY A 265 -6.30 -4.29 -22.73
N HIS A 266 -5.44 -3.29 -22.62
CA HIS A 266 -5.36 -2.41 -21.45
C HIS A 266 -5.64 -0.95 -21.83
N ASP A 267 -6.52 -0.30 -21.09
CA ASP A 267 -7.02 1.05 -21.40
C ASP A 267 -6.08 2.16 -20.87
N ARG A 268 -4.88 1.80 -20.36
CA ARG A 268 -3.93 2.70 -19.68
C ARG A 268 -2.48 2.25 -19.80
N SER A 269 -1.60 3.21 -20.06
CA SER A 269 -0.15 3.04 -20.11
C SER A 269 0.50 2.86 -18.72
N PHE A 270 1.65 2.18 -18.69
CA PHE A 270 2.46 1.98 -17.49
C PHE A 270 3.10 3.30 -17.00
N THR A 271 3.20 3.49 -15.68
CA THR A 271 3.87 4.67 -15.09
C THR A 271 5.38 4.71 -15.36
N GLY A 272 5.99 3.56 -15.62
CA GLY A 272 7.45 3.43 -15.66
C GLY A 272 8.09 3.24 -14.28
N LEU A 273 7.29 3.08 -13.22
CA LEU A 273 7.73 2.87 -11.83
C LEU A 273 7.84 1.38 -11.50
N ALA A 274 9.01 0.96 -11.01
CA ALA A 274 9.15 -0.37 -10.44
C ALA A 274 8.54 -0.41 -9.03
N VAL A 275 7.69 -1.39 -8.70
CA VAL A 275 7.03 -1.50 -7.39
C VAL A 275 7.47 -2.79 -6.69
N ALA A 276 7.67 -2.76 -5.37
CA ALA A 276 7.85 -3.95 -4.54
C ALA A 276 7.21 -3.79 -3.15
N TYR A 277 6.62 -4.86 -2.63
CA TYR A 277 6.07 -4.93 -1.28
C TYR A 277 7.10 -5.45 -0.26
N VAL A 278 7.06 -4.89 0.94
CA VAL A 278 7.93 -5.25 2.07
C VAL A 278 7.06 -5.65 3.25
N GLY A 279 7.24 -6.86 3.77
CA GLY A 279 6.58 -7.34 4.99
C GLY A 279 7.51 -7.21 6.19
N ALA A 280 7.64 -6.01 6.77
CA ALA A 280 8.64 -5.72 7.81
C ALA A 280 8.39 -6.43 9.17
N THR A 281 7.18 -6.93 9.36
CA THR A 281 6.67 -7.88 10.38
C THR A 281 6.75 -7.55 11.88
N ALA A 282 5.63 -7.87 12.55
CA ALA A 282 5.52 -8.07 13.98
C ALA A 282 5.38 -9.57 14.33
N LYS A 283 6.33 -10.43 13.95
CA LYS A 283 6.30 -11.83 14.41
C LYS A 283 6.35 -11.83 15.94
N GLN A 284 5.27 -12.24 16.60
CA GLN A 284 5.26 -12.26 18.07
C GLN A 284 6.26 -13.32 18.54
N LEU A 285 7.40 -12.89 19.11
CA LEU A 285 8.48 -13.77 19.58
C LEU A 285 8.18 -14.22 21.02
N GLY A 286 6.92 -14.52 21.26
CA GLY A 286 6.36 -14.69 22.59
C GLY A 286 6.98 -15.87 23.29
N VAL A 287 7.72 -15.61 24.38
CA VAL A 287 8.05 -16.64 25.35
C VAL A 287 6.73 -17.29 25.80
N PRO A 288 6.58 -18.63 25.76
CA PRO A 288 5.36 -19.29 26.19
C PRO A 288 5.00 -18.89 27.63
N LYS A 289 3.88 -18.18 27.81
CA LYS A 289 3.31 -17.95 29.14
C LYS A 289 2.92 -19.32 29.71
N LYS A 290 3.45 -19.66 30.89
CA LYS A 290 3.25 -20.98 31.56
C LYS A 290 1.79 -21.43 31.44
N GLY A 291 1.59 -22.63 30.89
CA GLY A 291 0.26 -23.25 30.75
C GLY A 291 -0.53 -22.89 29.49
N LYS A 292 -0.07 -21.96 28.65
CA LYS A 292 -0.64 -21.75 27.30
C LYS A 292 0.37 -22.27 26.26
N PRO A 293 -0.01 -23.21 25.37
CA PRO A 293 0.87 -23.59 24.27
C PRO A 293 1.19 -22.36 23.42
N LEU A 294 2.41 -22.29 22.91
CA LEU A 294 2.74 -21.40 21.80
C LEU A 294 1.69 -21.59 20.71
N ARG A 295 0.90 -20.54 20.41
CA ARG A 295 0.16 -20.49 19.15
C ARG A 295 1.18 -20.34 18.03
N ALA A 296 1.72 -21.47 17.59
CA ALA A 296 2.57 -21.52 16.41
C ALA A 296 1.79 -20.89 15.24
N GLY A 297 2.35 -19.83 14.64
CA GLY A 297 1.84 -19.30 13.37
C GLY A 297 0.83 -18.14 13.44
N LEU A 298 0.69 -17.41 14.55
CA LEU A 298 0.13 -16.04 14.47
C LEU A 298 1.13 -15.12 13.76
N ARG A 299 1.10 -15.12 12.43
CA ARG A 299 1.62 -14.02 11.61
C ARG A 299 0.79 -12.79 11.93
N LEU A 300 1.44 -11.72 12.38
CA LEU A 300 0.79 -10.41 12.60
C LEU A 300 1.13 -9.46 11.45
N ASP A 301 1.06 -9.97 10.22
CA ASP A 301 1.20 -9.22 8.98
C ASP A 301 0.08 -9.65 8.00
N ALA A 302 -0.44 -8.69 7.23
CA ALA A 302 -1.48 -8.87 6.22
C ALA A 302 -0.95 -9.51 4.93
N MET A 303 0.25 -10.12 4.96
CA MET A 303 0.90 -10.65 3.77
C MET A 303 -0.01 -11.61 3.01
N ARG A 304 -0.78 -12.46 3.70
CA ARG A 304 -1.69 -13.42 3.04
C ARG A 304 -2.82 -12.75 2.27
N GLN A 305 -3.23 -11.57 2.71
CA GLN A 305 -4.33 -10.79 2.15
C GLN A 305 -3.84 -9.87 1.02
N GLN A 306 -2.61 -9.35 1.12
CA GLN A 306 -1.97 -8.53 0.09
C GLN A 306 -1.42 -9.38 -1.07
N LEU A 307 -0.94 -10.60 -0.78
CA LEU A 307 -0.20 -11.43 -1.74
C LEU A 307 -0.98 -11.76 -3.02
N PRO A 308 -2.31 -12.03 -3.04
CA PRO A 308 -3.01 -12.35 -4.29
C PRO A 308 -2.94 -11.20 -5.32
N ALA A 309 -3.20 -9.96 -4.91
CA ALA A 309 -3.05 -8.79 -5.78
C ALA A 309 -1.58 -8.56 -6.18
N VAL A 310 -0.65 -8.72 -5.24
CA VAL A 310 0.80 -8.54 -5.48
C VAL A 310 1.35 -9.60 -6.47
N GLU A 311 0.97 -10.87 -6.33
CA GLU A 311 1.30 -11.94 -7.29
C GLU A 311 0.64 -11.71 -8.64
N TRP A 312 -0.65 -11.33 -8.63
CA TRP A 312 -1.40 -11.04 -9.86
C TRP A 312 -0.75 -9.94 -10.68
N HIS A 313 -0.30 -8.84 -10.06
CA HIS A 313 0.45 -7.77 -10.72
C HIS A 313 1.93 -8.07 -10.93
N GLY A 314 2.44 -9.26 -10.57
CA GLY A 314 3.86 -9.56 -10.71
C GLY A 314 4.75 -8.61 -9.90
N VAL A 315 4.25 -8.07 -8.80
CA VAL A 315 4.99 -7.19 -7.90
C VAL A 315 5.77 -8.08 -6.92
N PRO A 316 7.09 -7.92 -6.76
CA PRO A 316 7.88 -8.67 -5.78
C PRO A 316 7.36 -8.46 -4.35
N TYR A 317 7.39 -9.50 -3.51
CA TYR A 317 7.07 -9.43 -2.09
C TYR A 317 8.25 -9.93 -1.26
N ILE A 318 8.88 -9.03 -0.49
CA ILE A 318 10.02 -9.32 0.38
C ILE A 318 9.54 -9.37 1.84
N SER A 319 9.43 -10.58 2.39
CA SER A 319 8.95 -10.83 3.75
C SER A 319 10.10 -11.00 4.73
N ILE A 320 10.18 -10.08 5.69
CA ILE A 320 11.10 -10.18 6.83
C ILE A 320 10.66 -11.32 7.77
N SER A 321 9.35 -11.59 7.92
CA SER A 321 8.86 -12.74 8.72
C SER A 321 9.23 -14.10 8.15
N ALA A 322 9.26 -14.24 6.82
CA ALA A 322 9.68 -15.46 6.15
C ALA A 322 11.19 -15.69 6.31
N ALA A 323 12.01 -14.65 6.13
CA ALA A 323 13.45 -14.71 6.33
C ALA A 323 13.84 -15.05 7.77
N LEU A 324 13.13 -14.47 8.75
CA LEU A 324 13.26 -14.75 10.17
C LEU A 324 12.44 -16.00 10.59
N GLY A 325 12.28 -17.02 9.74
CA GLY A 325 11.42 -18.16 10.06
C GLY A 325 11.59 -19.49 9.30
N PRO A 326 11.06 -20.59 9.88
CA PRO A 326 11.04 -20.84 11.32
C PRO A 326 12.48 -20.83 11.89
N PHE A 327 12.63 -20.53 13.18
CA PHE A 327 13.96 -20.50 13.82
C PHE A 327 14.51 -21.91 13.90
N VAL A 328 15.75 -22.10 13.45
CA VAL A 328 16.42 -23.41 13.44
C VAL A 328 16.73 -23.85 14.88
N THR A 329 16.98 -22.90 15.79
CA THR A 329 17.32 -23.19 17.19
C THR A 329 16.68 -22.20 18.19
N PRO A 330 16.54 -22.57 19.48
CA PRO A 330 16.12 -21.64 20.54
C PRO A 330 17.02 -20.41 20.68
N GLU A 331 18.32 -20.54 20.42
CA GLU A 331 19.30 -19.44 20.51
C GLU A 331 19.07 -18.39 19.43
N SER A 332 18.77 -18.81 18.20
CA SER A 332 18.43 -17.88 17.10
C SER A 332 17.10 -17.14 17.36
N HIS A 333 16.12 -17.79 17.99
CA HIS A 333 14.93 -17.11 18.50
C HIS A 333 15.27 -16.11 19.62
N ALA A 334 16.07 -16.51 20.61
CA ALA A 334 16.44 -15.67 21.75
C ALA A 334 17.29 -14.46 21.35
N PHE A 335 18.21 -14.62 20.39
CA PHE A 335 18.99 -13.53 19.81
C PHE A 335 18.08 -12.50 19.16
N LEU A 336 17.20 -12.90 18.25
CA LEU A 336 16.30 -11.97 17.57
C LEU A 336 15.27 -11.34 18.51
N SER A 337 14.75 -12.10 19.48
CA SER A 337 13.83 -11.55 20.47
C SER A 337 14.49 -10.48 21.36
N SER A 338 15.80 -10.55 21.55
CA SER A 338 16.56 -9.57 22.34
C SER A 338 17.11 -8.40 21.51
N ASN A 339 17.33 -8.59 20.20
CA ASN A 339 18.11 -7.66 19.38
C ASN A 339 17.37 -7.10 18.14
N PHE A 340 16.38 -7.80 17.59
CA PHE A 340 15.65 -7.32 16.41
C PHE A 340 14.63 -6.23 16.75
N LYS A 341 14.03 -6.25 17.95
CA LYS A 341 12.90 -5.38 18.32
C LYS A 341 13.29 -4.23 19.25
N CYS A 342 12.58 -3.11 19.18
CA CYS A 342 12.78 -1.97 20.07
C CYS A 342 11.77 -1.98 21.23
N GLY A 343 11.95 -2.92 22.17
CA GLY A 343 11.23 -2.98 23.45
C GLY A 343 9.71 -3.24 23.40
N ASP A 344 9.09 -3.32 22.22
CA ASP A 344 7.77 -3.90 22.01
C ASP A 344 7.82 -5.15 21.11
N ASP A 345 6.64 -5.66 20.73
CA ASP A 345 6.52 -6.87 19.91
C ASP A 345 6.40 -6.58 18.40
N LEU A 346 6.54 -5.33 17.96
CA LEU A 346 6.15 -4.81 16.65
C LEU A 346 7.31 -4.13 15.91
N HIS A 347 7.96 -3.17 16.53
CA HIS A 347 8.88 -2.27 15.87
C HIS A 347 10.33 -2.78 15.90
N PRO A 348 11.09 -2.67 14.80
CA PRO A 348 12.49 -3.06 14.77
C PRO A 348 13.37 -2.08 15.56
N SER A 349 14.45 -2.61 16.15
CA SER A 349 15.56 -1.84 16.70
C SER A 349 16.40 -1.23 15.55
N PRO A 350 17.39 -0.36 15.84
CA PRO A 350 18.36 0.06 14.84
C PRO A 350 19.05 -1.09 14.10
N LEU A 351 19.32 -2.21 14.78
CA LEU A 351 19.84 -3.44 14.17
C LEU A 351 18.76 -4.15 13.33
N GLY A 352 17.51 -4.19 13.81
CA GLY A 352 16.39 -4.69 13.02
C GLY A 352 16.24 -3.93 11.69
N HIS A 353 16.35 -2.60 11.71
CA HIS A 353 16.38 -1.78 10.50
C HIS A 353 17.58 -2.04 9.59
N SER A 354 18.78 -2.26 10.14
CA SER A 354 19.96 -2.69 9.36
C SER A 354 19.68 -4.02 8.65
N LEU A 355 19.12 -4.98 9.38
CA LEU A 355 18.78 -6.30 8.87
C LEU A 355 17.76 -6.23 7.73
N VAL A 356 16.71 -5.41 7.85
CA VAL A 356 15.72 -5.15 6.77
C VAL A 356 16.39 -4.55 5.52
N ALA A 357 17.24 -3.53 5.70
CA ALA A 357 17.90 -2.86 4.59
C ALA A 357 18.89 -3.78 3.85
N GLU A 358 19.64 -4.63 4.56
CA GLU A 358 20.54 -5.61 3.93
C GLU A 358 19.79 -6.67 3.11
N MET A 359 18.59 -7.08 3.55
CA MET A 359 17.75 -8.00 2.77
C MET A 359 17.26 -7.38 1.48
N LEU A 360 16.74 -6.15 1.54
CA LEU A 360 16.24 -5.43 0.37
C LEU A 360 17.36 -5.17 -0.65
N LEU A 361 18.55 -4.77 -0.16
CA LEU A 361 19.74 -4.64 -0.99
C LEU A 361 20.12 -5.97 -1.65
N HIS A 362 20.11 -7.08 -0.91
CA HIS A 362 20.48 -8.38 -1.46
C HIS A 362 19.49 -8.85 -2.52
N TRP A 363 18.18 -8.69 -2.27
CA TRP A 363 17.15 -8.99 -3.27
C TRP A 363 17.32 -8.11 -4.52
N LEU A 364 17.54 -6.80 -4.38
CA LEU A 364 17.75 -5.89 -5.51
C LEU A 364 19.01 -6.25 -6.30
N ALA A 365 20.11 -6.60 -5.63
CA ALA A 365 21.33 -7.05 -6.28
C ALA A 365 21.11 -8.36 -7.06
N ALA A 366 20.38 -9.33 -6.49
CA ALA A 366 20.02 -10.57 -7.17
C ALA A 366 19.12 -10.32 -8.40
N GLN A 367 18.14 -9.42 -8.30
CA GLN A 367 17.30 -8.99 -9.43
C GLN A 367 18.13 -8.31 -10.53
N HIS A 368 19.03 -7.40 -10.15
CA HIS A 368 19.96 -6.76 -11.09
C HIS A 368 20.85 -7.78 -11.83
N GLU A 369 21.43 -8.75 -11.11
CA GLU A 369 22.20 -9.84 -11.71
C GLU A 369 21.37 -10.72 -12.66
N GLN A 370 20.12 -11.04 -12.29
CA GLN A 370 19.19 -11.80 -13.15
C GLN A 370 18.87 -11.00 -14.42
N LEU A 371 18.51 -9.73 -14.29
CA LEU A 371 18.24 -8.82 -15.42
C LEU A 371 19.45 -8.57 -16.30
N ALA A 372 20.68 -8.64 -15.77
CA ALA A 372 21.91 -8.55 -16.56
C ALA A 372 22.16 -9.83 -17.38
N ARG A 373 21.63 -10.98 -16.95
CA ARG A 373 21.67 -12.27 -17.68
C ARG A 373 20.45 -12.51 -18.57
N ALA A 374 19.42 -11.65 -18.47
CA ALA A 374 18.19 -11.74 -19.24
C ALA A 374 18.23 -11.38 -20.75
N PRO A 375 19.34 -10.97 -21.42
CA PRO A 375 19.35 -10.83 -22.89
C PRO A 375 18.91 -12.09 -23.65
N GLU A 376 19.07 -13.27 -23.05
CA GLU A 376 18.58 -14.55 -23.60
C GLU A 376 17.04 -14.70 -23.56
N TRP A 377 16.35 -13.95 -22.68
CA TRP A 377 14.95 -14.22 -22.30
C TRP A 377 13.92 -13.36 -23.05
N GLN A 378 14.38 -12.44 -23.92
CA GLN A 378 13.52 -11.54 -24.70
C GLN A 378 12.41 -10.86 -23.86
N LEU A 379 12.78 -10.36 -22.66
CA LEU A 379 11.86 -9.60 -21.82
C LEU A 379 11.30 -8.41 -22.61
N PRO A 380 9.99 -8.09 -22.47
CA PRO A 380 9.41 -6.94 -23.13
C PRO A 380 10.11 -5.65 -22.65
N PRO A 381 10.22 -4.61 -23.51
CA PRO A 381 10.87 -3.37 -23.14
C PRO A 381 10.17 -2.64 -22.00
N GLU A 382 8.85 -2.85 -21.88
CA GLU A 382 8.00 -2.29 -20.84
C GLU A 382 7.11 -3.38 -20.21
N TYR A 383 6.68 -3.14 -18.98
CA TYR A 383 5.81 -4.05 -18.25
C TYR A 383 4.34 -3.81 -18.64
N CYS A 384 3.67 -4.86 -19.15
CA CYS A 384 2.23 -4.81 -19.38
C CYS A 384 1.47 -4.93 -18.06
N THR A 385 0.81 -3.83 -17.67
CA THR A 385 -0.09 -3.76 -16.52
C THR A 385 -1.29 -4.70 -16.68
N ARG A 386 -1.93 -5.10 -15.58
CA ARG A 386 -2.94 -6.18 -15.58
C ARG A 386 -4.29 -5.68 -15.06
N GLN A 387 -5.38 -6.25 -15.57
CA GLN A 387 -6.74 -5.90 -15.13
C GLN A 387 -6.99 -6.41 -13.70
N PRO A 388 -7.75 -5.70 -12.85
CA PRO A 388 -7.81 -6.01 -11.43
C PRO A 388 -8.53 -7.33 -11.09
N THR A 389 -8.14 -7.99 -10.00
CA THR A 389 -8.77 -9.26 -9.56
C THR A 389 -9.40 -9.26 -8.17
N CYS A 390 -8.85 -8.54 -7.20
CA CYS A 390 -9.41 -8.40 -5.85
C CYS A 390 -10.38 -7.22 -5.68
N ALA A 391 -10.46 -6.30 -6.63
CA ALA A 391 -11.40 -5.18 -6.63
C ALA A 391 -12.21 -5.14 -7.94
N PRO A 392 -13.48 -4.71 -7.92
CA PRO A 392 -14.24 -4.43 -9.14
C PRO A 392 -13.50 -3.40 -10.00
N ARG A 393 -13.57 -3.54 -11.33
CA ARG A 393 -12.83 -2.63 -12.23
C ARG A 393 -13.25 -1.17 -12.06
N ALA A 394 -14.55 -0.89 -11.89
CA ALA A 394 -15.05 0.48 -11.67
C ALA A 394 -14.42 1.12 -10.43
N ASP A 395 -14.38 0.38 -9.32
CA ASP A 395 -13.77 0.78 -8.05
C ASP A 395 -12.27 1.04 -8.14
N VAL A 396 -11.56 0.51 -9.16
CA VAL A 396 -10.15 0.83 -9.43
C VAL A 396 -10.05 2.05 -10.35
N GLU A 397 -10.81 2.06 -11.45
CA GLU A 397 -10.79 3.14 -12.43
C GLU A 397 -11.16 4.49 -11.80
N GLN A 398 -12.05 4.55 -10.81
CA GLN A 398 -12.39 5.81 -10.12
C GLN A 398 -11.18 6.51 -9.47
N PHE A 399 -10.18 5.77 -8.97
CA PHE A 399 -8.97 6.36 -8.39
C PHE A 399 -7.90 6.71 -9.45
N LEU A 400 -8.04 6.20 -10.68
CA LEU A 400 -7.12 6.44 -11.80
C LEU A 400 -7.64 7.45 -12.83
N ASP A 401 -8.95 7.64 -12.92
CA ASP A 401 -9.59 8.56 -13.85
C ASP A 401 -9.67 9.99 -13.33
N ARG A 402 -9.80 10.15 -12.02
CA ARG A 402 -10.43 11.34 -11.46
C ARG A 402 -9.41 12.31 -10.90
N ASP A 403 -9.83 13.56 -10.81
CA ASP A 403 -9.25 14.53 -9.90
C ASP A 403 -10.15 14.72 -8.70
N PRO A 404 -10.45 13.65 -7.94
CA PRO A 404 -11.55 13.69 -6.97
C PRO A 404 -11.35 14.87 -6.03
N ALA A 405 -12.42 15.63 -5.80
CA ALA A 405 -12.35 16.84 -5.00
C ALA A 405 -12.03 16.44 -3.55
N THR A 406 -10.75 16.54 -3.20
CA THR A 406 -10.17 15.93 -2.01
C THR A 406 -9.81 17.00 -0.99
N PHE A 407 -10.51 17.00 0.14
CA PHE A 407 -10.06 17.67 1.35
C PHE A 407 -9.14 16.73 2.11
N ALA A 408 -7.82 16.89 1.93
CA ALA A 408 -6.80 16.21 2.71
C ALA A 408 -5.87 17.23 3.35
N LEU A 409 -5.70 17.16 4.68
CA LEU A 409 -4.78 18.02 5.43
C LEU A 409 -3.33 17.54 5.24
N ALA A 410 -2.78 17.77 4.05
CA ALA A 410 -1.41 17.38 3.70
C ALA A 410 -0.36 18.14 4.54
N ALA A 411 0.84 17.57 4.66
CA ALA A 411 1.90 18.12 5.51
C ALA A 411 2.50 19.45 5.02
N ALA A 412 2.37 19.77 3.72
CA ALA A 412 3.03 20.91 3.09
C ALA A 412 2.08 21.98 2.52
N ALA A 413 0.77 21.69 2.42
CA ALA A 413 -0.21 22.64 1.90
C ALA A 413 -1.54 22.51 2.64
N LEU A 414 -1.86 23.54 3.42
CA LEU A 414 -3.20 23.73 3.98
C LEU A 414 -4.05 24.41 2.90
N HIS A 415 -4.57 23.63 1.94
CA HIS A 415 -5.56 24.10 0.97
C HIS A 415 -6.96 24.19 1.61
N VAL A 416 -7.02 24.83 2.78
CA VAL A 416 -8.25 25.10 3.52
C VAL A 416 -8.28 26.60 3.77
N VAL A 417 -9.33 27.26 3.30
CA VAL A 417 -9.55 28.68 3.58
C VAL A 417 -10.75 28.88 4.46
N PRO A 418 -10.51 29.34 5.70
CA PRO A 418 -11.52 30.05 6.44
C PRO A 418 -11.52 31.52 6.01
N ARG A 419 -12.52 31.95 5.23
CA ARG A 419 -13.14 33.28 5.42
C ARG A 419 -14.46 33.47 4.67
N MET A 420 -15.49 32.76 5.13
CA MET A 420 -16.88 33.16 4.89
C MET A 420 -17.70 33.07 6.18
N SER A 421 -17.98 34.25 6.75
CA SER A 421 -18.67 34.49 8.03
C SER A 421 -18.00 33.94 9.31
N ALA A 422 -18.43 34.45 10.46
CA ALA A 422 -17.68 34.62 11.71
C ALA A 422 -16.92 33.40 12.30
N THR A 423 -17.42 32.17 12.14
CA THR A 423 -16.77 30.93 12.64
C THR A 423 -17.18 29.75 11.75
N PRO A 424 -16.42 29.40 10.69
CA PRO A 424 -16.81 28.33 9.77
C PRO A 424 -16.78 26.94 10.41
N CYS A 425 -16.06 26.79 11.53
CA CYS A 425 -16.15 25.62 12.39
C CYS A 425 -16.16 26.04 13.87
N GLU A 426 -17.22 25.68 14.59
CA GLU A 426 -17.42 25.93 16.01
C GLU A 426 -17.14 24.63 16.79
N GLY A 427 -16.21 24.68 17.75
CA GLY A 427 -15.79 23.51 18.52
C GLY A 427 -14.87 22.52 17.77
N TRP A 428 -14.45 22.83 16.54
CA TRP A 428 -13.46 22.05 15.79
C TRP A 428 -12.12 22.79 15.66
N GLU A 429 -11.02 22.05 15.78
CA GLU A 429 -9.64 22.53 15.61
C GLU A 429 -8.89 21.69 14.56
N VAL A 430 -7.81 22.24 13.98
CA VAL A 430 -6.87 21.48 13.14
C VAL A 430 -5.84 20.81 14.06
N TYR A 431 -5.85 19.48 14.09
CA TYR A 431 -4.97 18.68 14.93
C TYR A 431 -3.58 18.51 14.29
N ASP A 432 -2.62 19.37 14.68
CA ASP A 432 -1.22 19.40 14.22
C ASP A 432 -0.19 19.41 15.37
N ASP A 433 -0.63 19.08 16.60
CA ASP A 433 0.15 19.11 17.84
C ASP A 433 1.23 18.02 17.96
N VAL A 434 1.05 16.90 17.25
CA VAL A 434 2.01 15.78 17.25
C VAL A 434 2.67 15.65 15.87
N PRO A 435 3.97 16.00 15.76
CA PRO A 435 4.78 15.67 14.58
C PRO A 435 4.60 14.21 14.17
N ASP A 436 4.57 13.97 12.86
CA ASP A 436 4.45 12.64 12.25
C ASP A 436 3.11 11.90 12.44
N ARG A 437 2.08 12.53 13.04
CA ARG A 437 0.70 12.02 13.00
C ARG A 437 -0.07 12.52 11.80
N VAL A 438 -1.16 11.81 11.47
CA VAL A 438 -2.15 12.27 10.50
C VAL A 438 -2.77 13.57 10.99
N ARG A 439 -2.62 14.65 10.23
CA ARG A 439 -3.40 15.88 10.42
C ARG A 439 -4.87 15.58 10.17
N GLY A 440 -5.75 16.32 10.83
CA GLY A 440 -7.19 16.13 10.72
C GLY A 440 -7.94 17.26 11.40
N LEU A 441 -9.21 17.44 11.04
CA LEU A 441 -10.16 18.21 11.84
C LEU A 441 -10.57 17.36 13.03
N ILE A 442 -10.61 17.96 14.21
CA ILE A 442 -10.97 17.27 15.46
C ILE A 442 -11.90 18.13 16.30
N ALA A 443 -12.86 17.51 16.97
CA ALA A 443 -13.75 18.12 17.94
C ALA A 443 -14.05 17.09 19.04
N ASP A 444 -14.40 17.50 20.25
CA ASP A 444 -14.88 16.59 21.30
C ASP A 444 -16.11 17.05 22.11
N GLU A 445 -16.61 18.24 21.81
CA GLU A 445 -17.88 18.77 22.32
C GLU A 445 -19.05 18.32 21.43
N ALA A 446 -20.15 17.87 22.04
CA ALA A 446 -21.37 17.58 21.29
C ALA A 446 -22.03 18.89 20.83
N GLY A 447 -22.53 18.90 19.60
CA GLY A 447 -23.04 20.10 18.94
C GLY A 447 -21.99 20.87 18.14
N ALA A 448 -20.69 20.55 18.27
CA ALA A 448 -19.64 21.15 17.46
C ALA A 448 -19.88 20.92 15.95
N THR A 449 -19.86 21.98 15.15
CA THR A 449 -20.14 21.98 13.70
C THR A 449 -18.96 22.53 12.89
N CYS A 450 -18.77 22.04 11.68
CA CYS A 450 -17.75 22.52 10.75
C CYS A 450 -18.24 22.41 9.32
N VAL A 451 -18.34 23.53 8.61
CA VAL A 451 -18.78 23.57 7.22
C VAL A 451 -17.59 23.79 6.30
N LEU A 452 -17.31 22.79 5.48
CA LEU A 452 -16.34 22.84 4.39
C LEU A 452 -17.09 23.10 3.09
N PHE A 453 -16.43 23.67 2.07
CA PHE A 453 -17.07 23.89 0.77
C PHE A 453 -16.12 23.56 -0.39
N PHE A 454 -16.73 23.25 -1.53
CA PHE A 454 -16.11 23.10 -2.83
C PHE A 454 -16.81 24.05 -3.80
N ASP A 455 -16.04 24.78 -4.59
CA ASP A 455 -16.57 25.72 -5.59
C ASP A 455 -17.17 24.97 -6.80
N PRO A 456 -18.03 25.62 -7.62
CA PRO A 456 -18.73 24.94 -8.69
C PRO A 456 -17.80 24.48 -9.82
N GLN A 457 -16.67 25.16 -10.03
CA GLN A 457 -15.68 24.70 -11.01
C GLN A 457 -15.05 23.38 -10.56
N ALA A 458 -14.65 23.27 -9.28
CA ALA A 458 -14.21 22.01 -8.71
C ALA A 458 -15.30 20.93 -8.81
N VAL A 459 -16.57 21.23 -8.49
CA VAL A 459 -17.68 20.28 -8.65
C VAL A 459 -17.80 19.79 -10.10
N ALA A 460 -17.89 20.72 -11.05
CA ALA A 460 -18.06 20.44 -12.48
C ALA A 460 -16.92 19.65 -13.12
N GLU A 461 -15.67 19.96 -12.74
CA GLU A 461 -14.48 19.33 -13.31
C GLU A 461 -14.14 17.96 -12.68
N ARG A 462 -14.60 17.72 -11.43
CA ARG A 462 -14.02 16.66 -10.59
C ARG A 462 -15.02 15.61 -10.09
N MET A 463 -16.30 15.94 -9.99
CA MET A 463 -17.31 15.02 -9.45
C MET A 463 -18.07 14.30 -10.56
N SER A 464 -18.07 12.98 -10.52
CA SER A 464 -18.57 12.15 -11.61
C SER A 464 -19.08 10.75 -11.20
N LEU A 465 -19.20 10.46 -9.89
CA LEU A 465 -19.97 9.31 -9.35
C LEU A 465 -21.02 9.78 -8.35
N GLY A 466 -20.76 10.87 -7.63
CA GLY A 466 -21.63 11.29 -6.53
C GLY A 466 -21.37 10.44 -5.30
N GLU A 467 -20.10 10.14 -5.05
CA GLU A 467 -19.66 9.40 -3.88
C GLU A 467 -18.76 10.28 -3.03
N LEU A 468 -18.92 10.22 -1.71
CA LEU A 468 -18.03 10.85 -0.74
C LEU A 468 -17.40 9.77 0.14
N ASP A 469 -16.11 9.53 -0.03
CA ASP A 469 -15.33 8.73 0.93
C ASP A 469 -14.90 9.61 2.11
N ILE A 470 -15.28 9.21 3.31
CA ILE A 470 -15.06 9.91 4.58
C ILE A 470 -14.08 9.09 5.40
N VAL A 471 -12.93 9.69 5.73
CA VAL A 471 -11.86 9.02 6.47
C VAL A 471 -11.79 9.58 7.89
N ALA A 472 -12.08 8.77 8.90
CA ALA A 472 -12.09 9.18 10.31
C ALA A 472 -11.17 8.31 11.17
N LEU A 473 -10.72 8.85 12.31
CA LEU A 473 -9.80 8.20 13.26
C LEU A 473 -10.45 8.00 14.64
N LYS A 474 -10.60 6.75 15.08
CA LYS A 474 -11.15 6.42 16.41
C LYS A 474 -10.26 6.89 17.56
N SER A 475 -10.87 7.55 18.55
CA SER A 475 -10.28 7.84 19.86
C SER A 475 -10.63 6.74 20.89
N TYR A 476 -9.65 6.30 21.69
CA TYR A 476 -9.68 5.10 22.55
C TYR A 476 -11.03 4.76 23.20
N ASP A 477 -11.48 5.62 24.09
CA ASP A 477 -12.68 5.50 24.92
C ASP A 477 -13.59 6.75 24.82
N LYS A 478 -13.20 7.69 23.96
CA LYS A 478 -13.80 9.02 23.83
C LYS A 478 -14.53 9.22 22.49
N SER A 479 -14.67 8.21 21.65
CA SER A 479 -15.19 8.43 20.28
C SER A 479 -16.67 8.84 20.29
N GLY A 480 -16.98 9.94 19.60
CA GLY A 480 -18.35 10.41 19.37
C GLY A 480 -19.04 9.74 18.19
N ILE A 481 -20.22 10.24 17.86
CA ILE A 481 -20.90 9.98 16.58
C ILE A 481 -20.63 11.20 15.68
N LEU A 482 -20.15 10.95 14.46
CA LEU A 482 -19.99 11.95 13.42
C LEU A 482 -21.21 11.92 12.51
N ALA A 483 -21.94 13.02 12.42
CA ALA A 483 -22.87 13.24 11.32
C ALA A 483 -22.17 14.03 10.20
N VAL A 484 -22.39 13.62 8.96
CA VAL A 484 -21.93 14.29 7.75
C VAL A 484 -23.13 14.57 6.88
N ARG A 485 -23.37 15.84 6.56
CA ARG A 485 -24.39 16.28 5.60
C ARG A 485 -23.70 16.94 4.41
N VAL A 486 -24.05 16.50 3.21
CA VAL A 486 -23.61 17.09 1.95
C VAL A 486 -24.76 17.93 1.42
N LEU A 487 -24.51 19.23 1.26
CA LEU A 487 -25.52 20.20 0.84
C LEU A 487 -25.11 20.85 -0.48
N ALA A 488 -26.05 21.02 -1.40
CA ALA A 488 -25.86 21.77 -2.63
C ALA A 488 -26.65 23.08 -2.56
N ALA A 489 -26.07 24.19 -3.00
CA ALA A 489 -26.76 25.47 -3.12
C ALA A 489 -26.36 26.20 -4.40
N THR A 490 -27.25 27.03 -4.93
CA THR A 490 -26.89 27.95 -6.00
C THR A 490 -25.93 29.04 -5.49
N PRO A 491 -24.93 29.47 -6.27
CA PRO A 491 -24.05 30.57 -5.88
C PRO A 491 -24.85 31.86 -5.66
N SER A 492 -24.52 32.61 -4.61
CA SER A 492 -25.23 33.84 -4.28
C SER A 492 -25.00 34.92 -5.34
N ASP A 493 -26.02 35.73 -5.61
CA ASP A 493 -25.92 36.97 -6.42
C ASP A 493 -25.33 38.15 -5.63
N ALA A 494 -25.04 37.96 -4.33
CA ALA A 494 -24.22 38.89 -3.57
C ALA A 494 -22.78 38.97 -4.13
N ALA A 495 -22.12 40.11 -3.90
CA ALA A 495 -20.76 40.35 -4.40
C ALA A 495 -19.75 39.31 -3.88
N ASP A 496 -18.75 38.99 -4.71
CA ASP A 496 -17.74 37.96 -4.42
C ASP A 496 -17.14 38.12 -3.02
N LEU A 497 -17.16 37.04 -2.24
CA LEU A 497 -16.49 36.98 -0.94
C LEU A 497 -15.03 36.59 -1.09
N GLU A 498 -14.17 37.28 -0.35
CA GLU A 498 -12.72 37.16 -0.45
C GLU A 498 -12.21 35.87 0.22
N ILE A 499 -11.78 34.91 -0.59
CA ILE A 499 -11.16 33.66 -0.16
C ILE A 499 -9.66 33.91 0.10
N VAL A 500 -9.24 34.10 1.34
CA VAL A 500 -7.81 34.25 1.69
C VAL A 500 -7.12 32.89 1.82
N LEU A 501 -6.61 32.35 0.70
CA LEU A 501 -5.68 31.22 0.67
C LEU A 501 -4.30 31.61 1.24
N PRO A 502 -3.57 30.72 1.91
CA PRO A 502 -2.16 30.94 2.22
C PRO A 502 -1.34 31.19 0.93
N GLY A 503 -1.02 32.45 0.65
CA GLY A 503 -0.29 32.88 -0.56
C GLY A 503 -1.15 33.23 -1.78
N GLN A 504 -2.49 33.17 -1.71
CA GLN A 504 -3.39 33.59 -2.80
C GLN A 504 -4.64 34.29 -2.23
N VAL A 505 -5.14 35.32 -2.92
CA VAL A 505 -6.45 35.92 -2.61
C VAL A 505 -7.40 35.59 -3.75
N GLY A 506 -8.33 34.68 -3.48
CA GLY A 506 -9.39 34.26 -4.39
C GLY A 506 -10.73 34.93 -4.07
N LYS A 507 -11.75 34.56 -4.83
CA LYS A 507 -13.11 35.10 -4.75
C LYS A 507 -14.13 33.98 -4.92
N SER A 508 -15.10 33.88 -4.01
CA SER A 508 -16.19 32.88 -4.05
C SER A 508 -17.54 33.56 -4.16
N ARG A 509 -18.48 32.88 -4.83
CA ARG A 509 -19.92 33.16 -4.73
C ARG A 509 -20.66 32.12 -3.86
N CYS A 510 -19.96 31.15 -3.28
CA CYS A 510 -20.56 30.06 -2.50
C CYS A 510 -20.88 30.42 -1.06
N VAL A 511 -21.97 31.18 -0.85
CA VAL A 511 -22.47 31.51 0.49
C VAL A 511 -23.27 30.35 1.07
N PHE A 512 -22.88 29.89 2.25
CA PHE A 512 -23.72 29.02 3.05
C PHE A 512 -24.74 29.88 3.82
N GLU A 513 -25.99 29.87 3.36
CA GLU A 513 -27.12 30.43 4.10
C GLU A 513 -28.05 29.29 4.53
N GLU A 514 -28.30 29.18 5.84
CA GLU A 514 -29.11 28.11 6.40
C GLU A 514 -30.55 28.17 5.84
N GLY A 515 -31.02 27.06 5.26
CA GLY A 515 -32.32 26.97 4.59
C GLY A 515 -32.32 27.31 3.09
N GLN A 516 -31.19 27.74 2.50
CA GLN A 516 -31.05 27.89 1.03
C GLN A 516 -30.34 26.71 0.35
N ALA A 517 -29.68 25.83 1.13
CA ALA A 517 -29.01 24.64 0.61
C ALA A 517 -29.88 23.39 0.72
N GLU A 518 -29.95 22.60 -0.36
CA GLU A 518 -30.59 21.28 -0.40
C GLU A 518 -29.64 20.23 0.19
N VAL A 519 -30.11 19.38 1.11
CA VAL A 519 -29.33 18.21 1.57
C VAL A 519 -29.39 17.13 0.49
N ILE A 520 -28.27 16.90 -0.20
CA ILE A 520 -28.15 15.90 -1.27
C ILE A 520 -27.49 14.59 -0.82
N GLY A 521 -27.10 14.49 0.44
CA GLY A 521 -26.63 13.26 1.10
C GLY A 521 -26.44 13.45 2.60
N GLU A 522 -26.67 12.40 3.40
CA GLU A 522 -26.47 12.42 4.84
C GLU A 522 -26.01 11.05 5.35
N LEU A 523 -25.10 11.06 6.33
CA LEU A 523 -24.60 9.87 7.02
C LEU A 523 -24.39 10.19 8.50
N GLU A 524 -24.91 9.34 9.39
CA GLU A 524 -24.44 9.26 10.78
C GLU A 524 -23.50 8.06 10.95
N TRP A 525 -22.32 8.29 11.52
CA TRP A 525 -21.29 7.28 11.71
C TRP A 525 -20.79 7.27 13.15
N ASP A 526 -21.09 6.19 13.87
CA ASP A 526 -20.52 5.93 15.18
C ASP A 526 -19.03 5.55 15.07
N LEU A 527 -18.14 6.40 15.58
CA LEU A 527 -16.69 6.18 15.51
C LEU A 527 -16.17 5.22 16.60
N LEU A 528 -17.07 4.62 17.40
CA LEU A 528 -16.76 3.59 18.39
C LEU A 528 -16.90 2.16 17.80
N TRP A 529 -16.23 1.89 16.68
CA TRP A 529 -16.16 0.56 16.07
C TRP A 529 -15.32 -0.44 16.89
N ASP A 530 -15.49 -1.75 16.70
CA ASP A 530 -14.80 -2.79 17.50
C ASP A 530 -13.27 -2.88 17.29
N THR A 531 -12.72 -2.30 16.22
CA THR A 531 -11.27 -2.33 15.97
C THR A 531 -10.48 -1.41 16.92
N ARG A 532 -9.14 -1.53 16.90
CA ARG A 532 -8.25 -0.77 17.78
C ARG A 532 -8.33 0.73 17.49
N ALA A 533 -8.15 1.53 18.54
CA ALA A 533 -8.15 2.98 18.43
C ALA A 533 -6.84 3.56 17.90
N SER A 534 -6.90 4.84 17.49
CA SER A 534 -5.88 5.54 16.70
C SER A 534 -5.56 4.88 15.36
N LEU A 535 -6.53 4.14 14.82
CA LEU A 535 -6.49 3.58 13.47
C LEU A 535 -7.64 4.21 12.70
N PRO A 536 -7.45 4.55 11.40
CA PRO A 536 -8.52 5.12 10.63
C PRO A 536 -9.35 4.05 9.94
N GLN A 537 -10.59 4.42 9.68
CA GLN A 537 -11.48 3.73 8.78
C GLN A 537 -11.93 4.70 7.69
N THR A 538 -12.40 4.14 6.57
CA THR A 538 -13.10 4.88 5.53
C THR A 538 -14.54 4.37 5.50
N THR A 539 -15.49 5.28 5.42
CA THR A 539 -16.90 4.98 5.11
C THR A 539 -17.29 5.76 3.85
N ARG A 540 -18.30 5.29 3.13
CA ARG A 540 -18.76 5.90 1.88
C ARG A 540 -20.18 6.40 2.03
N LEU A 541 -20.40 7.66 1.69
CA LEU A 541 -21.71 8.26 1.50
C LEU A 541 -22.01 8.33 0.00
N GLN A 542 -23.04 7.60 -0.43
CA GLN A 542 -23.63 7.70 -1.77
C GLN A 542 -24.56 8.92 -1.80
N LEU A 543 -24.44 9.79 -2.79
CA LEU A 543 -25.32 10.94 -2.98
C LEU A 543 -26.56 10.53 -3.81
N PRO A 544 -27.79 10.62 -3.28
CA PRO A 544 -29.04 10.46 -4.04
C PRO A 544 -29.12 11.18 -5.39
N ARG A 545 -28.41 12.31 -5.57
CA ARG A 545 -28.23 12.97 -6.86
C ARG A 545 -26.80 13.49 -7.01
N MET A 546 -26.36 13.64 -8.26
CA MET A 546 -25.20 14.48 -8.55
C MET A 546 -25.52 15.95 -8.21
N PRO A 547 -24.56 16.72 -7.68
CA PRO A 547 -24.61 18.18 -7.75
C PRO A 547 -24.54 18.63 -9.23
N LEU A 548 -25.17 19.75 -9.53
CA LEU A 548 -25.10 20.40 -10.83
C LEU A 548 -23.75 21.13 -11.00
N PRO A 549 -23.22 21.29 -12.24
CA PRO A 549 -21.96 21.99 -12.49
C PRO A 549 -21.89 23.44 -11.96
N GLU A 550 -23.05 24.10 -11.83
CA GLU A 550 -23.18 25.44 -11.29
C GLU A 550 -23.40 25.51 -9.77
N GLU A 551 -23.65 24.38 -9.10
CA GLU A 551 -23.90 24.34 -7.66
C GLU A 551 -22.61 24.44 -6.83
N CYS A 552 -22.69 25.21 -5.74
CA CYS A 552 -21.74 25.18 -4.64
C CYS A 552 -22.03 23.98 -3.75
N LEU A 553 -21.01 23.21 -3.41
CA LEU A 553 -21.14 22.04 -2.55
C LEU A 553 -20.57 22.32 -1.17
N PHE A 554 -21.32 21.94 -0.13
CA PHE A 554 -20.93 22.09 1.26
C PHE A 554 -20.90 20.73 1.94
N VAL A 555 -19.93 20.51 2.83
CA VAL A 555 -19.87 19.36 3.73
C VAL A 555 -19.94 19.88 5.15
N GLU A 556 -21.10 19.70 5.78
CA GLU A 556 -21.29 19.95 7.19
C GLU A 556 -20.89 18.70 7.99
N LEU A 557 -19.93 18.86 8.89
CA LEU A 557 -19.53 17.87 9.89
C LEU A 557 -20.13 18.29 11.23
N GLN A 558 -20.87 17.41 11.90
CA GLN A 558 -21.41 17.65 13.24
C GLN A 558 -21.07 16.53 14.20
N VAL A 559 -20.65 16.89 15.42
CA VAL A 559 -20.51 15.94 16.53
C VAL A 559 -21.86 15.74 17.20
N LYS A 560 -22.44 14.54 17.09
CA LYS A 560 -23.67 14.18 17.81
C LYS A 560 -23.34 13.65 19.21
N GLU A 561 -24.26 13.86 20.16
CA GLU A 561 -24.14 13.31 21.51
C GLU A 561 -24.32 11.78 21.49
N ALA A 562 -23.34 11.05 22.01
CA ALA A 562 -23.33 9.59 22.01
C ALA A 562 -23.53 8.96 23.41
N GLY A 563 -23.91 9.75 24.42
CA GLY A 563 -24.06 9.30 25.81
C GLY A 563 -22.74 8.86 26.48
N ARG A 564 -21.60 9.34 25.97
CA ARG A 564 -20.24 8.93 26.37
C ARG A 564 -19.56 10.01 27.21
N LYS A 565 -18.44 9.66 27.88
CA LYS A 565 -17.64 10.60 28.68
C LYS A 565 -17.02 11.75 27.87
N ALA A 566 -16.95 11.60 26.55
CA ALA A 566 -16.55 12.61 25.58
C ALA A 566 -17.05 12.16 24.19
N ASN A 567 -17.24 13.09 23.27
CA ASN A 567 -17.74 12.82 21.91
C ASN A 567 -16.66 13.13 20.87
N LYS A 568 -15.41 12.74 21.13
CA LYS A 568 -14.24 13.02 20.29
C LYS A 568 -14.37 12.42 18.90
N VAL A 569 -14.48 13.28 17.89
CA VAL A 569 -14.51 12.95 16.47
C VAL A 569 -13.23 13.48 15.84
N LYS A 570 -12.60 12.70 14.94
CA LYS A 570 -11.49 13.17 14.12
C LYS A 570 -11.66 12.74 12.67
N VAL A 571 -11.76 13.70 11.76
CA VAL A 571 -11.81 13.50 10.30
C VAL A 571 -10.44 13.81 9.73
N ILE A 572 -9.86 12.90 8.94
CA ILE A 572 -8.51 13.01 8.36
C ILE A 572 -8.51 13.12 6.83
N GLY A 573 -9.66 12.90 6.18
CA GLY A 573 -9.83 13.07 4.75
C GLY A 573 -11.30 13.03 4.34
N LEU A 574 -11.66 13.77 3.29
CA LEU A 574 -12.93 13.70 2.59
C LEU A 574 -12.62 13.74 1.09
N THR A 575 -13.14 12.78 0.32
CA THR A 575 -12.82 12.63 -1.10
C THR A 575 -14.09 12.43 -1.90
N PHE A 576 -14.47 13.43 -2.71
CA PHE A 576 -15.59 13.32 -3.64
C PHE A 576 -15.17 12.73 -4.99
N PHE A 577 -15.88 11.69 -5.45
CA PHE A 577 -15.65 11.06 -6.76
C PHE A 577 -16.69 11.47 -7.81
#